data_AF-A0A1Y1JQY1-F1
#
_entry.id   AF-A0A1Y1JQY1-F1
#
_cell.length_a   1.000
_cell.length_b   1.000
_cell.length_c   1.000
_cell.angle_alpha   90.00
_cell.angle_beta   90.00
_cell.angle_gamma   90.00
#
_symmetry.space_group_name_H-M   'P 1'
#
loop_
_entity.id
_entity.type
_entity.pdbx_description
1 polymer ?
#
loop_
_entity_poly.entity_id
_entity_poly.type
_entity_poly.pdbx_seq_one_letter_code
_entity_poly.pdbx_strand_id
1 'polypeptide(L)'
;MTSDTISEDEDFSFSGMFHTCTNGFNWDINSQRSNDDEKFTGLCNNFYYAVNDAKTLDYNFIKYCKVLGIYLKHIENNKSSLNKVSCCKLFYYRLKNDIMDKISLIKCSKVKDCYQKMIDQNTIYSGTDISDICIKYSEHIEQDTFKVLAYMFDIYTYIDLFNNRHMSNTGKVREFKSKINDLVNYHYKNKIRLKAELQKIIEICQRYITSWTSFPKVHDAGVLKEDNWISEITRKIEILGNETLKEERAEDVRITGNLQMQTLDEQISMSHVIDDISNTGISIGTIYISFSILIITFILVRKLRRVLKKNKKKNLGLMDTFDFEYKNSLDDMYKIAYS
;
A
#
# COMPACT_ATOMS: atom_id res chain seq x y z
N MET A 1 -24.40 26.50 -15.58
CA MET A 1 -23.18 25.66 -15.57
C MET A 1 -23.13 24.97 -14.22
N THR A 2 -23.72 23.78 -14.14
CA THR A 2 -23.58 22.88 -13.00
C THR A 2 -22.18 22.27 -13.11
N SER A 3 -21.29 22.65 -12.20
CA SER A 3 -20.05 21.92 -11.98
C SER A 3 -20.45 20.59 -11.40
N ASP A 4 -20.51 19.55 -12.24
CA ASP A 4 -20.61 18.18 -11.78
C ASP A 4 -19.35 17.93 -10.95
N THR A 5 -19.52 18.01 -9.63
CA THR A 5 -18.52 17.58 -8.66
C THR A 5 -18.41 16.08 -8.84
N ILE A 6 -17.57 15.66 -9.78
CA ILE A 6 -17.05 14.30 -9.87
C ILE A 6 -16.61 13.96 -8.45
N SER A 7 -17.33 13.02 -7.84
CA SER A 7 -17.05 12.56 -6.49
C SER A 7 -15.56 12.19 -6.46
N GLU A 8 -14.78 12.79 -5.56
CA GLU A 8 -13.35 12.49 -5.39
C GLU A 8 -13.10 11.00 -5.06
N ASP A 9 -14.17 10.23 -4.82
CA ASP A 9 -14.18 8.78 -4.66
C ASP A 9 -14.31 7.99 -5.99
N GLU A 10 -14.20 8.66 -7.17
CA GLU A 10 -14.12 8.03 -8.50
C GLU A 10 -12.87 7.13 -8.63
N ASP A 11 -13.08 5.92 -8.10
CA ASP A 11 -12.69 4.59 -8.55
C ASP A 11 -11.22 4.39 -8.93
N PHE A 12 -10.35 4.43 -7.91
CA PHE A 12 -9.04 3.78 -8.00
C PHE A 12 -9.21 2.28 -8.27
N SER A 13 -9.11 1.85 -9.53
CA SER A 13 -9.17 0.44 -9.90
C SER A 13 -7.79 -0.20 -9.95
N PHE A 14 -7.60 -1.26 -9.17
CA PHE A 14 -6.41 -2.11 -9.21
C PHE A 14 -6.45 -3.11 -10.39
N SER A 15 -7.63 -3.31 -10.99
CA SER A 15 -7.84 -4.40 -11.95
C SER A 15 -6.95 -4.25 -13.18
N GLY A 16 -6.05 -5.22 -13.36
CA GLY A 16 -5.16 -5.27 -14.52
C GLY A 16 -4.11 -4.16 -14.57
N MET A 17 -3.97 -3.35 -13.51
CA MET A 17 -2.97 -2.29 -13.45
C MET A 17 -1.57 -2.87 -13.64
N PHE A 18 -1.19 -3.86 -12.85
CA PHE A 18 0.17 -4.42 -12.91
C PHE A 18 0.41 -5.14 -14.23
N HIS A 19 -0.48 -6.07 -14.62
CA HIS A 19 -0.31 -6.80 -15.87
C HIS A 19 -0.21 -5.87 -17.09
N THR A 20 -1.07 -4.86 -17.21
CA THR A 20 -1.06 -3.96 -18.36
C THR A 20 0.14 -3.03 -18.32
N CYS A 21 0.42 -2.44 -17.15
CA CYS A 21 1.37 -1.35 -17.02
C CYS A 21 2.82 -1.80 -16.82
N THR A 22 3.08 -3.07 -16.51
CA THR A 22 4.44 -3.63 -16.44
C THR A 22 4.78 -4.54 -17.62
N ASN A 23 3.81 -4.91 -18.45
CA ASN A 23 4.05 -5.78 -19.59
C ASN A 23 5.07 -5.15 -20.57
N GLY A 24 6.14 -5.89 -20.85
CA GLY A 24 7.23 -5.43 -21.70
C GLY A 24 8.11 -4.33 -21.09
N PHE A 25 7.93 -4.00 -19.80
CA PHE A 25 8.76 -3.03 -19.10
C PHE A 25 9.58 -3.69 -17.98
N ASN A 26 10.90 -3.52 -18.02
CA ASN A 26 11.79 -4.03 -16.97
C ASN A 26 12.01 -2.97 -15.88
N TRP A 27 11.66 -3.30 -14.63
CA TRP A 27 11.84 -2.42 -13.46
C TRP A 27 13.22 -2.52 -12.78
N ASP A 28 14.10 -3.42 -13.21
CA ASP A 28 15.44 -3.60 -12.61
C ASP A 28 16.32 -2.35 -12.78
N ILE A 29 16.62 -1.66 -11.68
CA ILE A 29 17.40 -0.43 -11.67
C ILE A 29 18.82 -0.55 -12.22
N ASN A 30 19.35 -1.77 -12.31
CA ASN A 30 20.69 -2.04 -12.84
C ASN A 30 20.68 -2.50 -14.30
N SER A 31 19.49 -2.77 -14.87
CA SER A 31 19.39 -3.16 -16.28
C SER A 31 19.74 -1.99 -17.19
N GLN A 32 20.60 -2.26 -18.18
CA GLN A 32 20.88 -1.35 -19.27
C GLN A 32 19.75 -1.48 -20.30
N ARG A 33 18.95 -0.43 -20.48
CA ARG A 33 17.69 -0.54 -21.22
C ARG A 33 17.78 -0.04 -22.66
N SER A 34 18.61 0.95 -22.94
CA SER A 34 18.76 1.51 -24.29
C SER A 34 19.85 2.59 -24.40
N ASN A 35 20.03 3.14 -25.60
CA ASN A 35 20.74 4.41 -25.83
C ASN A 35 20.11 5.60 -25.07
N ASP A 36 18.85 5.50 -24.63
CA ASP A 36 18.23 6.53 -23.81
C ASP A 36 18.78 6.56 -22.38
N ASP A 37 19.47 5.50 -21.93
CA ASP A 37 20.00 5.42 -20.56
C ASP A 37 20.95 6.57 -20.26
N GLU A 38 21.84 6.93 -21.19
CA GLU A 38 22.77 8.05 -21.03
C GLU A 38 22.02 9.39 -21.01
N LYS A 39 21.02 9.55 -21.88
CA LYS A 39 20.19 10.75 -21.97
C LYS A 39 19.40 11.00 -20.68
N PHE A 40 18.74 9.96 -20.15
CA PHE A 40 18.05 10.04 -18.87
C PHE A 40 19.03 10.21 -17.69
N THR A 41 20.28 9.74 -17.79
CA THR A 41 21.30 10.00 -16.75
C THR A 41 21.55 11.50 -16.61
N GLY A 42 21.72 12.21 -17.73
CA GLY A 42 21.90 13.67 -17.73
C GLY A 42 20.70 14.42 -17.12
N LEU A 43 19.48 14.10 -17.57
CA LEU A 43 18.25 14.69 -17.03
C LEU A 43 18.11 14.45 -15.53
N CYS A 44 18.36 13.22 -15.08
CA CYS A 44 18.27 12.87 -13.67
C CYS A 44 19.34 13.54 -12.81
N ASN A 45 20.55 13.75 -13.33
CA ASN A 45 21.59 14.51 -12.64
C ASN A 45 21.14 15.96 -12.40
N ASN A 46 20.60 16.61 -13.43
CA ASN A 46 20.11 17.98 -13.31
C ASN A 46 18.92 18.06 -12.34
N PHE A 47 18.00 17.10 -12.44
CA PHE A 47 16.89 16.98 -11.51
C PHE A 47 17.36 16.84 -10.07
N TYR A 48 18.35 15.98 -9.80
CA TYR A 48 18.92 15.82 -8.46
C TYR A 48 19.39 17.15 -7.87
N TYR A 49 20.22 17.90 -8.60
CA TYR A 49 20.73 19.20 -8.14
C TYR A 49 19.65 20.27 -8.03
N ALA A 50 18.59 20.18 -8.84
CA ALA A 50 17.45 21.09 -8.74
C ALA A 50 16.62 20.87 -7.47
N VAL A 51 16.55 19.63 -6.98
CA VAL A 51 15.67 19.24 -5.85
C VAL A 51 16.39 18.91 -4.55
N ASN A 52 17.72 18.81 -4.59
CA ASN A 52 18.56 18.49 -3.45
C ASN A 52 19.71 19.51 -3.34
N ASP A 53 19.97 19.98 -2.12
CA ASP A 53 21.10 20.89 -1.84
C ASP A 53 22.41 20.12 -1.55
N ALA A 54 22.35 18.79 -1.56
CA ALA A 54 23.51 17.94 -1.35
C ALA A 54 24.57 18.13 -2.44
N LYS A 55 25.82 18.30 -2.01
CA LYS A 55 26.97 18.42 -2.92
C LYS A 55 27.34 17.08 -3.58
N THR A 56 27.03 15.97 -2.92
CA THR A 56 27.34 14.62 -3.39
C THR A 56 26.14 14.02 -4.10
N LEU A 57 26.37 13.55 -5.33
CA LEU A 57 25.38 12.84 -6.13
C LEU A 57 25.05 11.48 -5.50
N ASP A 58 23.77 11.18 -5.31
CA ASP A 58 23.32 9.85 -4.94
C ASP A 58 23.13 8.99 -6.21
N TYR A 59 24.00 8.01 -6.42
CA TYR A 59 23.91 7.13 -7.59
C TYR A 59 22.62 6.30 -7.63
N ASN A 60 22.05 5.95 -6.49
CA ASN A 60 20.78 5.22 -6.45
C ASN A 60 19.63 6.11 -6.90
N PHE A 61 19.64 7.41 -6.53
CA PHE A 61 18.68 8.39 -7.05
C PHE A 61 18.65 8.37 -8.57
N ILE A 62 19.83 8.45 -9.20
CA ILE A 62 19.95 8.51 -10.65
C ILE A 62 19.43 7.23 -11.29
N LYS A 63 19.73 6.06 -10.71
CA LYS A 63 19.17 4.80 -11.20
C LYS A 63 17.65 4.79 -11.13
N TYR A 64 17.05 5.13 -9.99
CA TYR A 64 15.58 5.16 -9.85
C TYR A 64 14.93 6.17 -10.79
N CYS A 65 15.46 7.39 -10.85
CA CYS A 65 14.97 8.45 -11.72
C CYS A 65 15.02 8.02 -13.20
N LYS A 66 16.10 7.36 -13.63
CA LYS A 66 16.21 6.82 -15.00
C LYS A 66 15.13 5.80 -15.29
N VAL A 67 14.91 4.83 -14.41
CA VAL A 67 13.85 3.82 -14.59
C VAL A 67 12.49 4.50 -14.75
N LEU A 68 12.20 5.51 -13.93
CA LEU A 68 10.95 6.27 -13.99
C LEU A 68 10.81 7.09 -15.27
N GLY A 69 11.88 7.76 -15.73
CA GLY A 69 11.87 8.50 -16.99
C GLY A 69 11.63 7.58 -18.19
N ILE A 70 12.32 6.43 -18.24
CA ILE A 70 12.11 5.42 -19.29
C ILE A 70 10.71 4.82 -19.20
N TYR A 71 10.17 4.66 -17.99
CA TYR A 71 8.80 4.19 -17.79
C TYR A 71 7.76 5.15 -18.36
N LEU A 72 7.91 6.46 -18.14
CA LEU A 72 7.04 7.47 -18.74
C LEU A 72 7.11 7.43 -20.26
N LYS A 73 8.31 7.26 -20.83
CA LYS A 73 8.48 7.07 -22.29
C LYS A 73 7.79 5.79 -22.79
N HIS A 74 7.84 4.71 -22.01
CA HIS A 74 7.12 3.47 -22.31
C HIS A 74 5.60 3.69 -22.33
N ILE A 75 5.04 4.42 -21.35
CA ILE A 75 3.62 4.78 -21.33
C ILE A 75 3.24 5.60 -22.57
N GLU A 76 4.04 6.62 -22.90
CA GLU A 76 3.79 7.49 -24.04
C GLU A 76 3.79 6.72 -25.37
N ASN A 77 4.76 5.82 -25.56
CA ASN A 77 4.87 5.02 -26.78
C ASN A 77 3.75 3.98 -26.93
N ASN A 78 3.17 3.51 -25.83
CA ASN A 78 2.11 2.49 -25.81
C ASN A 78 0.75 3.07 -25.41
N LYS A 79 0.57 4.38 -25.60
CA LYS A 79 -0.61 5.11 -25.12
C LYS A 79 -1.94 4.67 -25.73
N SER A 80 -1.93 3.93 -26.84
CA SER A 80 -3.12 3.35 -27.47
C SER A 80 -3.54 2.00 -26.87
N SER A 81 -2.60 1.24 -26.29
CA SER A 81 -2.86 -0.09 -25.73
C SER A 81 -2.93 -0.10 -24.19
N LEU A 82 -2.34 0.91 -23.54
CA LEU A 82 -2.28 0.99 -22.08
C LEU A 82 -3.43 1.79 -21.48
N ASN A 83 -3.91 1.35 -20.32
CA ASN A 83 -4.74 2.19 -19.44
C ASN A 83 -3.87 3.27 -18.78
N LYS A 84 -3.79 4.44 -19.42
CA LYS A 84 -2.94 5.57 -18.98
C LYS A 84 -3.17 5.96 -17.52
N VAL A 85 -4.44 5.99 -17.09
CA VAL A 85 -4.82 6.40 -15.73
C VAL A 85 -4.15 5.47 -14.72
N SER A 86 -4.31 4.15 -14.90
CA SER A 86 -3.73 3.14 -14.02
C SER A 86 -2.20 3.15 -14.04
N CYS A 87 -1.58 3.29 -15.22
CA CYS A 87 -0.12 3.29 -15.33
C CYS A 87 0.50 4.56 -14.75
N CYS A 88 -0.16 5.71 -14.88
CA CYS A 88 0.27 6.94 -14.26
C CYS A 88 0.12 6.91 -12.73
N LYS A 89 -0.95 6.30 -12.21
CA LYS A 89 -1.10 6.03 -10.76
C LYS A 89 0.05 5.14 -10.25
N LEU A 90 0.44 4.11 -11.01
CA LEU A 90 1.61 3.29 -10.70
C LEU A 90 2.92 4.09 -10.73
N PHE A 91 3.11 4.96 -11.74
CA PHE A 91 4.26 5.87 -11.81
C PHE A 91 4.35 6.76 -10.57
N TYR A 92 3.26 7.40 -10.15
CA TYR A 92 3.25 8.26 -8.96
C TYR A 92 3.58 7.48 -7.68
N TYR A 93 3.09 6.24 -7.55
CA TYR A 93 3.51 5.35 -6.47
C TYR A 93 5.02 5.12 -6.47
N ARG A 94 5.61 4.77 -7.61
CA ARG A 94 7.04 4.50 -7.70
C ARG A 94 7.88 5.77 -7.47
N LEU A 95 7.46 6.92 -8.00
CA LEU A 95 8.11 8.21 -7.73
C LEU A 95 8.14 8.51 -6.23
N LYS A 96 7.03 8.32 -5.53
CA LYS A 96 6.98 8.50 -4.09
C LYS A 96 7.87 7.48 -3.36
N ASN A 97 7.64 6.19 -3.59
CA ASN A 97 8.25 5.11 -2.82
C ASN A 97 9.75 4.94 -3.11
N ASP A 98 10.19 5.12 -4.35
CA ASP A 98 11.58 4.84 -4.74
C ASP A 98 12.48 6.07 -4.70
N ILE A 99 11.89 7.26 -4.85
CA ILE A 99 12.65 8.51 -4.79
C ILE A 99 12.33 9.24 -3.50
N MET A 100 11.10 9.74 -3.32
CA MET A 100 10.81 10.69 -2.23
C MET A 100 10.96 10.08 -0.83
N ASP A 101 10.50 8.86 -0.63
CA ASP A 101 10.52 8.20 0.69
C ASP A 101 11.90 7.62 1.03
N LYS A 102 12.67 7.23 0.01
CA LYS A 102 14.02 6.65 0.18
C LYS A 102 15.12 7.71 0.23
N ILE A 103 14.90 8.84 -0.45
CA ILE A 103 15.90 9.87 -0.69
C ILE A 103 15.26 11.16 -0.24
N SER A 104 15.70 11.69 0.89
CA SER A 104 15.14 12.90 1.50
C SER A 104 15.31 14.10 0.57
N LEU A 105 14.34 14.34 -0.30
CA LEU A 105 14.34 15.46 -1.24
C LEU A 105 13.82 16.71 -0.54
N ILE A 106 14.73 17.64 -0.25
CA ILE A 106 14.43 18.87 0.51
C ILE A 106 13.37 19.72 -0.20
N LYS A 107 13.38 19.75 -1.55
CA LYS A 107 12.54 20.66 -2.34
C LYS A 107 11.30 19.99 -2.96
N CYS A 108 11.03 18.73 -2.65
CA CYS A 108 9.82 18.03 -3.10
C CYS A 108 8.89 17.76 -1.91
N SER A 109 7.90 18.63 -1.69
CA SER A 109 6.91 18.46 -0.62
C SER A 109 5.74 17.55 -1.02
N LYS A 110 5.36 17.55 -2.30
CA LYS A 110 4.30 16.71 -2.88
C LYS A 110 4.81 15.97 -4.11
N VAL A 111 4.23 14.79 -4.37
CA VAL A 111 4.64 13.93 -5.49
C VAL A 111 4.41 14.61 -6.84
N LYS A 112 3.28 15.32 -6.99
CA LYS A 112 2.97 16.11 -8.19
C LYS A 112 4.03 17.18 -8.46
N ASP A 113 4.37 17.96 -7.44
CA ASP A 113 5.35 19.05 -7.55
C ASP A 113 6.74 18.50 -7.90
N CYS A 114 7.08 17.33 -7.36
CA CYS A 114 8.33 16.66 -7.68
C CYS A 114 8.38 16.21 -9.15
N TYR A 115 7.29 15.64 -9.66
CA TYR A 115 7.21 15.28 -11.07
C TYR A 115 7.24 16.49 -12.00
N GLN A 116 6.56 17.59 -11.65
CA GLN A 116 6.66 18.84 -12.42
C GLN A 116 8.12 19.29 -12.52
N LYS A 117 8.85 19.31 -11.39
CA LYS A 117 10.28 19.63 -11.39
C LYS A 117 11.11 18.67 -12.24
N MET A 118 10.75 17.39 -12.35
CA MET A 118 11.40 16.45 -13.28
C MET A 118 11.19 16.85 -14.73
N ILE A 119 9.96 17.25 -15.10
CA ILE A 119 9.61 17.70 -16.46
C ILE A 119 10.38 18.98 -16.81
N ASP A 120 10.49 19.90 -15.86
CA ASP A 120 11.15 21.20 -16.05
C ASP A 120 12.67 21.09 -16.31
N GLN A 121 13.29 19.91 -16.09
CA GLN A 121 14.72 19.71 -16.35
C GLN A 121 15.08 19.46 -17.81
N ASN A 122 14.21 19.86 -18.74
CA ASN A 122 14.47 19.71 -20.16
C ASN A 122 15.80 20.41 -20.52
N THR A 123 16.80 19.62 -20.92
CA THR A 123 18.08 20.17 -21.36
C THR A 123 18.11 20.29 -22.86
N ILE A 124 18.43 21.50 -23.32
CA ILE A 124 18.63 21.84 -24.74
C ILE A 124 19.58 20.84 -25.45
N TYR A 125 20.47 20.17 -24.70
CA TYR A 125 21.51 19.29 -25.24
C TYR A 125 21.20 17.77 -25.24
N SER A 126 20.20 17.28 -24.48
CA SER A 126 19.96 15.83 -24.37
C SER A 126 19.16 15.24 -25.53
N GLY A 127 18.43 16.08 -26.28
CA GLY A 127 17.49 15.64 -27.31
C GLY A 127 16.47 14.62 -26.79
N THR A 128 16.15 14.68 -25.51
CA THR A 128 15.25 13.77 -24.79
C THR A 128 14.71 14.49 -23.58
N ASP A 129 13.41 14.34 -23.37
CA ASP A 129 12.63 15.06 -22.39
C ASP A 129 11.90 14.06 -21.49
N ILE A 130 11.63 14.43 -20.24
CA ILE A 130 10.72 13.67 -19.39
C ILE A 130 9.30 13.90 -19.92
N SER A 131 8.64 12.84 -20.38
CA SER A 131 7.24 12.93 -20.84
C SER A 131 6.33 13.44 -19.72
N ASP A 132 5.42 14.35 -20.06
CA ASP A 132 4.40 14.94 -19.18
C ASP A 132 3.08 14.15 -19.18
N ILE A 133 3.05 12.97 -19.82
CA ILE A 133 1.85 12.15 -20.03
C ILE A 133 1.05 11.87 -18.76
N CYS A 134 1.72 11.87 -17.59
CA CYS A 134 1.10 11.58 -16.31
C CYS A 134 0.64 12.81 -15.51
N ILE A 135 0.94 14.04 -15.95
CA ILE A 135 0.80 15.24 -15.10
C ILE A 135 -0.64 15.50 -14.65
N LYS A 136 -1.60 15.14 -15.51
CA LYS A 136 -3.04 15.27 -15.26
C LYS A 136 -3.65 14.17 -14.39
N TYR A 137 -2.92 13.09 -14.14
CA TYR A 137 -3.37 11.94 -13.34
C TYR A 137 -2.80 11.97 -11.92
N SER A 138 -2.39 13.15 -11.46
CA SER A 138 -1.77 13.40 -10.16
C SER A 138 -2.76 13.41 -8.99
N GLU A 139 -3.96 12.87 -9.18
CA GLU A 139 -5.03 12.88 -8.19
C GLU A 139 -4.54 12.33 -6.85
N HIS A 140 -5.23 12.72 -5.77
CA HIS A 140 -4.83 12.39 -4.42
C HIS A 140 -4.84 10.86 -4.19
N ILE A 141 -3.70 10.22 -4.41
CA ILE A 141 -3.52 8.82 -4.02
C ILE A 141 -3.38 8.82 -2.49
N GLU A 142 -4.39 8.28 -1.81
CA GLU A 142 -4.39 8.16 -0.37
C GLU A 142 -3.19 7.36 0.13
N GLN A 143 -2.72 7.66 1.35
CA GLN A 143 -1.60 6.96 1.97
C GLN A 143 -1.83 5.43 2.05
N ASP A 144 -3.05 5.01 2.35
CA ASP A 144 -3.40 3.59 2.41
C ASP A 144 -3.35 2.92 1.03
N THR A 145 -3.77 3.64 -0.02
CA THR A 145 -3.68 3.16 -1.40
C THR A 145 -2.23 2.96 -1.83
N PHE A 146 -1.30 3.85 -1.44
CA PHE A 146 0.12 3.65 -1.69
C PHE A 146 0.67 2.37 -1.03
N LYS A 147 0.24 2.07 0.21
CA LYS A 147 0.68 0.86 0.90
C LYS A 147 0.13 -0.42 0.27
N VAL A 148 -1.12 -0.39 -0.19
CA VAL A 148 -1.70 -1.48 -0.99
C VAL A 148 -0.94 -1.69 -2.29
N LEU A 149 -0.62 -0.61 -3.02
CA LEU A 149 0.20 -0.68 -4.23
C LEU A 149 1.59 -1.27 -3.96
N ALA A 150 2.18 -1.00 -2.80
CA ALA A 150 3.46 -1.59 -2.42
C ALA A 150 3.39 -3.11 -2.29
N TYR A 151 2.41 -3.62 -1.55
CA TYR A 151 2.20 -5.07 -1.45
C TYR A 151 1.94 -5.70 -2.82
N MET A 152 1.08 -5.07 -3.62
CA MET A 152 0.75 -5.56 -4.96
C MET A 152 1.98 -5.60 -5.87
N PHE A 153 2.82 -4.56 -5.85
CA PHE A 153 4.04 -4.51 -6.64
C PHE A 153 5.03 -5.61 -6.22
N ASP A 154 5.21 -5.84 -4.92
CA ASP A 154 6.04 -6.93 -4.40
C ASP A 154 5.53 -8.30 -4.90
N ILE A 155 4.22 -8.55 -4.77
CA ILE A 155 3.56 -9.78 -5.23
C ILE A 155 3.80 -10.00 -6.73
N TYR A 156 3.57 -8.98 -7.55
CA TYR A 156 3.77 -9.08 -9.00
C TYR A 156 5.25 -9.24 -9.40
N THR A 157 6.17 -8.65 -8.63
CA THR A 157 7.61 -8.88 -8.80
C THR A 157 7.96 -10.35 -8.61
N TYR A 158 7.37 -11.03 -7.60
CA TYR A 158 7.54 -12.48 -7.44
C TYR A 158 6.88 -13.29 -8.56
N ILE A 159 5.71 -12.87 -9.04
CA ILE A 159 5.03 -13.52 -10.18
C ILE A 159 5.94 -13.49 -11.42
N ASP A 160 6.51 -12.32 -11.74
CA ASP A 160 7.44 -12.16 -12.86
C ASP A 160 8.71 -13.00 -12.65
N LEU A 161 9.25 -13.02 -11.42
CA LEU A 161 10.38 -13.85 -11.04
C LEU A 161 10.11 -15.34 -11.24
N PHE A 162 8.90 -15.80 -10.91
CA PHE A 162 8.49 -17.20 -10.99
C PHE A 162 8.09 -17.64 -12.39
N ASN A 163 7.79 -16.70 -13.28
CA ASN A 163 7.65 -16.98 -14.71
C ASN A 163 8.98 -17.48 -15.31
N ASN A 164 10.13 -17.08 -14.75
CA ASN A 164 11.41 -17.74 -15.02
C ASN A 164 11.56 -18.99 -14.15
N ARG A 165 11.36 -20.17 -14.77
CA ARG A 165 11.39 -21.47 -14.08
C ARG A 165 12.66 -21.70 -13.27
N HIS A 166 13.80 -21.08 -13.57
CA HIS A 166 15.03 -21.32 -12.80
C HIS A 166 15.16 -20.46 -11.54
N MET A 167 14.29 -19.45 -11.34
CA MET A 167 14.49 -18.43 -10.31
C MET A 167 13.68 -18.63 -9.02
N SER A 168 12.66 -19.49 -9.00
CA SER A 168 11.95 -19.82 -7.74
C SER A 168 12.79 -20.76 -6.86
N ASN A 169 12.70 -20.53 -5.56
CA ASN A 169 13.12 -21.46 -4.52
C ASN A 169 12.15 -21.33 -3.34
N THR A 170 12.24 -22.28 -2.41
CA THR A 170 11.31 -22.39 -1.29
C THR A 170 11.30 -21.14 -0.41
N GLY A 171 12.45 -20.49 -0.21
CA GLY A 171 12.55 -19.22 0.53
C GLY A 171 11.75 -18.09 -0.12
N LYS A 172 11.96 -17.87 -1.43
CA LYS A 172 11.23 -16.85 -2.20
C LYS A 172 9.72 -17.13 -2.25
N VAL A 173 9.32 -18.40 -2.34
CA VAL A 173 7.89 -18.76 -2.33
C VAL A 173 7.26 -18.47 -0.96
N ARG A 174 7.98 -18.67 0.15
CA ARG A 174 7.51 -18.26 1.49
C ARG A 174 7.38 -16.75 1.60
N GLU A 175 8.33 -15.99 1.08
CA GLU A 175 8.25 -14.53 1.05
C GLU A 175 7.04 -14.06 0.23
N PHE A 176 6.83 -14.62 -0.96
CA PHE A 176 5.65 -14.37 -1.79
C PHE A 176 4.34 -14.66 -1.05
N LYS A 177 4.25 -15.83 -0.41
CA LYS A 177 3.12 -16.24 0.45
C LYS A 177 2.87 -15.22 1.56
N SER A 178 3.92 -14.75 2.23
CA SER A 178 3.84 -13.73 3.28
C SER A 178 3.29 -12.40 2.75
N LYS A 179 3.74 -11.93 1.58
CA LYS A 179 3.28 -10.68 0.99
C LYS A 179 1.79 -10.71 0.64
N ILE A 180 1.30 -11.85 0.14
CA ILE A 180 -0.14 -12.06 -0.10
C ILE A 180 -0.92 -12.01 1.23
N ASN A 181 -0.41 -12.69 2.26
CA ASN A 181 -1.04 -12.64 3.60
C ASN A 181 -1.09 -11.23 4.16
N ASP A 182 0.01 -10.47 4.04
CA ASP A 182 0.08 -9.08 4.49
C ASP A 182 -0.97 -8.23 3.79
N LEU A 183 -1.11 -8.37 2.47
CA LEU A 183 -2.12 -7.65 1.69
C LEU A 183 -3.55 -8.01 2.10
N VAL A 184 -3.86 -9.30 2.26
CA VAL A 184 -5.21 -9.77 2.63
C VAL A 184 -5.61 -9.30 4.02
N ASN A 185 -4.65 -9.29 4.96
CA ASN A 185 -4.87 -8.86 6.34
C ASN A 185 -4.75 -7.34 6.52
N TYR A 186 -4.23 -6.59 5.54
CA TYR A 186 -4.09 -5.14 5.63
C TYR A 186 -5.46 -4.48 5.78
N HIS A 187 -5.61 -3.55 6.72
CA HIS A 187 -6.85 -2.80 6.89
C HIS A 187 -6.92 -1.68 5.84
N TYR A 188 -7.81 -1.82 4.87
CA TYR A 188 -8.02 -0.88 3.78
C TYR A 188 -9.52 -0.60 3.67
N LYS A 189 -9.92 0.67 3.48
CA LYS A 189 -11.33 1.05 3.42
C LYS A 189 -12.04 0.43 2.21
N ASN A 190 -11.36 0.40 1.06
CA ASN A 190 -11.96 0.02 -0.23
C ASN A 190 -11.53 -1.40 -0.68
N LYS A 191 -11.59 -2.38 0.22
CA LYS A 191 -11.13 -3.76 -0.07
C LYS A 191 -11.87 -4.44 -1.21
N ILE A 192 -13.13 -4.08 -1.46
CA ILE A 192 -13.90 -4.65 -2.57
C ILE A 192 -13.20 -4.45 -3.92
N ARG A 193 -12.47 -3.34 -4.09
CA ARG A 193 -11.69 -3.01 -5.29
C ARG A 193 -10.48 -3.93 -5.49
N LEU A 194 -9.99 -4.56 -4.43
CA LEU A 194 -8.87 -5.52 -4.48
C LEU A 194 -9.34 -6.94 -4.79
N LYS A 195 -10.61 -7.26 -4.58
CA LYS A 195 -11.14 -8.63 -4.68
C LYS A 195 -10.83 -9.27 -6.03
N ALA A 196 -11.15 -8.59 -7.12
CA ALA A 196 -10.95 -9.11 -8.48
C ALA A 196 -9.46 -9.37 -8.77
N GLU A 197 -8.57 -8.50 -8.29
CA GLU A 197 -7.14 -8.64 -8.54
C GLU A 197 -6.50 -9.72 -7.65
N LEU A 198 -6.94 -9.85 -6.39
CA LEU A 198 -6.57 -10.94 -5.49
C LEU A 198 -7.00 -12.30 -6.03
N GLN A 199 -8.19 -12.39 -6.63
CA GLN A 199 -8.64 -13.63 -7.29
C GLN A 199 -7.71 -14.04 -8.43
N LYS A 200 -7.28 -13.09 -9.29
CA LYS A 200 -6.28 -13.38 -10.33
C LYS A 200 -4.95 -13.87 -9.75
N ILE A 201 -4.49 -13.29 -8.64
CA ILE A 201 -3.29 -13.76 -7.93
C ILE A 201 -3.46 -15.20 -7.45
N ILE A 202 -4.64 -15.55 -6.92
CA ILE A 202 -4.93 -16.93 -6.49
C ILE A 202 -4.97 -17.90 -7.67
N GLU A 203 -5.56 -17.52 -8.79
CA GLU A 203 -5.53 -18.32 -10.02
C GLU A 203 -4.10 -18.56 -10.53
N ILE A 204 -3.23 -17.54 -10.43
CA ILE A 204 -1.80 -17.67 -10.72
C ILE A 204 -1.15 -18.70 -9.78
N CYS A 205 -1.39 -18.61 -8.47
CA CYS A 205 -0.86 -19.57 -7.50
C CYS A 205 -1.34 -21.00 -7.78
N GLN A 206 -2.60 -21.19 -8.17
CA GLN A 206 -3.15 -22.50 -8.55
C GLN A 206 -2.50 -23.06 -9.81
N ARG A 207 -2.20 -22.19 -10.79
CA ARG A 207 -1.41 -22.58 -11.98
C ARG A 207 0.01 -22.98 -11.63
N TYR A 208 0.67 -22.31 -10.69
CA TYR A 208 1.98 -22.76 -10.20
C TYR A 208 1.89 -24.12 -9.52
N ILE A 209 0.92 -24.32 -8.64
CA ILE A 209 0.67 -25.61 -7.96
C ILE A 209 0.51 -26.77 -8.96
N THR A 210 -0.20 -26.55 -10.07
CA THR A 210 -0.48 -27.58 -11.08
C THR A 210 0.65 -27.78 -12.08
N SER A 211 1.43 -26.73 -12.38
CA SER A 211 2.52 -26.79 -13.37
C SER A 211 3.89 -27.18 -12.79
N TRP A 212 4.11 -26.97 -11.51
CA TRP A 212 5.37 -27.27 -10.82
C TRP A 212 5.44 -28.72 -10.34
N THR A 213 5.35 -29.66 -11.29
CA THR A 213 5.29 -31.11 -11.01
C THR A 213 6.65 -31.79 -10.91
N SER A 214 7.73 -31.15 -11.37
CA SER A 214 9.08 -31.72 -11.39
C SER A 214 10.00 -31.13 -10.32
N PHE A 215 10.99 -31.91 -9.87
CA PHE A 215 12.05 -31.43 -8.97
C PHE A 215 12.88 -30.30 -9.64
N PRO A 216 13.33 -29.27 -8.89
CA PRO A 216 13.11 -29.02 -7.46
C PRO A 216 11.76 -28.36 -7.12
N LYS A 217 10.96 -28.00 -8.13
CA LYS A 217 9.75 -27.17 -7.98
C LYS A 217 8.60 -27.85 -7.28
N VAL A 218 8.60 -29.17 -7.21
CA VAL A 218 7.64 -29.91 -6.41
C VAL A 218 7.65 -29.47 -4.94
N HIS A 219 8.83 -29.11 -4.39
CA HIS A 219 8.95 -28.57 -3.03
C HIS A 219 8.38 -27.16 -2.93
N ASP A 220 8.67 -26.31 -3.90
CA ASP A 220 8.13 -24.95 -4.00
C ASP A 220 6.61 -24.93 -4.10
N ALA A 221 6.04 -25.83 -4.91
CA ALA A 221 4.58 -26.03 -5.00
C ALA A 221 3.99 -26.55 -3.69
N GLY A 222 4.75 -27.39 -2.95
CA GLY A 222 4.41 -27.85 -1.62
C GLY A 222 4.13 -26.70 -0.66
N VAL A 223 4.96 -25.65 -0.65
CA VAL A 223 4.78 -24.46 0.21
C VAL A 223 3.44 -23.76 -0.02
N LEU A 224 2.97 -23.72 -1.27
CA LEU A 224 1.68 -23.13 -1.62
C LEU A 224 0.50 -24.06 -1.26
N LYS A 225 0.74 -25.37 -1.09
CA LYS A 225 -0.26 -26.36 -0.65
C LYS A 225 -0.34 -26.52 0.87
N GLU A 226 0.71 -26.13 1.61
CA GLU A 226 0.77 -26.22 3.06
C GLU A 226 -0.48 -25.63 3.73
N ASP A 227 -1.01 -26.35 4.71
CA ASP A 227 -2.08 -25.92 5.63
C ASP A 227 -3.38 -25.46 4.96
N ASN A 228 -3.66 -25.93 3.74
CA ASN A 228 -4.80 -25.47 2.95
C ASN A 228 -4.80 -23.94 2.73
N TRP A 229 -3.60 -23.34 2.66
CA TRP A 229 -3.42 -21.89 2.61
C TRP A 229 -4.23 -21.20 1.49
N ILE A 230 -4.27 -21.76 0.28
CA ILE A 230 -5.07 -21.21 -0.83
C ILE A 230 -6.55 -21.12 -0.46
N SER A 231 -7.10 -22.17 0.15
CA SER A 231 -8.50 -22.20 0.59
C SER A 231 -8.75 -21.18 1.70
N GLU A 232 -7.81 -21.02 2.64
CA GLU A 232 -7.91 -20.01 3.69
C GLU A 232 -7.94 -18.58 3.10
N ILE A 233 -7.04 -18.28 2.17
CA ILE A 233 -6.99 -16.96 1.52
C ILE A 233 -8.23 -16.71 0.66
N THR A 234 -8.68 -17.70 -0.10
CA THR A 234 -9.92 -17.61 -0.89
C THR A 234 -11.10 -17.26 0.00
N ARG A 235 -11.26 -17.97 1.13
CA ARG A 235 -12.31 -17.69 2.11
C ARG A 235 -12.19 -16.28 2.69
N LYS A 236 -10.98 -15.81 3.01
CA LYS A 236 -10.78 -14.43 3.48
C LYS A 236 -11.23 -13.42 2.41
N ILE A 237 -10.84 -13.61 1.14
CA ILE A 237 -11.24 -12.74 0.03
C ILE A 237 -12.77 -12.69 -0.14
N GLU A 238 -13.45 -13.82 0.04
CA GLU A 238 -14.92 -13.89 0.00
C GLU A 238 -15.56 -13.10 1.15
N ILE A 239 -15.05 -13.27 2.37
CA ILE A 239 -15.51 -12.52 3.55
C ILE A 239 -15.32 -11.02 3.34
N LEU A 240 -14.17 -10.59 2.79
CA LEU A 240 -13.89 -9.18 2.50
C LEU A 240 -14.94 -8.56 1.58
N GLY A 241 -15.40 -9.31 0.57
CA GLY A 241 -16.47 -8.85 -0.31
C GLY A 241 -17.81 -8.69 0.41
N ASN A 242 -18.11 -9.57 1.37
CA ASN A 242 -19.39 -9.57 2.07
C ASN A 242 -19.46 -8.54 3.21
N GLU A 243 -18.37 -8.28 3.92
CA GLU A 243 -18.31 -7.28 4.99
C GLU A 243 -18.50 -5.87 4.44
N THR A 244 -17.82 -5.54 3.34
CA THR A 244 -17.94 -4.24 2.68
C THR A 244 -19.40 -3.97 2.25
N LEU A 245 -20.05 -4.97 1.64
CA LEU A 245 -21.47 -4.86 1.24
C LEU A 245 -22.43 -4.67 2.42
N LYS A 246 -22.08 -5.17 3.61
CA LYS A 246 -22.90 -4.96 4.82
C LYS A 246 -22.73 -3.54 5.38
N GLU A 247 -21.51 -3.02 5.37
CA GLU A 247 -21.23 -1.65 5.80
C GLU A 247 -21.89 -0.63 4.88
N GLU A 248 -21.82 -0.81 3.56
CA GLU A 248 -22.50 0.05 2.57
C GLU A 248 -24.02 0.07 2.80
N ARG A 249 -24.65 -1.10 2.98
CA ARG A 249 -26.09 -1.18 3.29
C ARG A 249 -26.44 -0.52 4.62
N ALA A 250 -25.59 -0.64 5.64
CA ALA A 250 -25.85 -0.03 6.94
C ALA A 250 -25.79 1.50 6.86
N GLU A 251 -24.88 2.04 6.05
CA GLU A 251 -24.77 3.48 5.82
C GLU A 251 -25.94 4.02 4.99
N ASP A 252 -26.35 3.31 3.93
CA ASP A 252 -27.53 3.69 3.13
C ASP A 252 -28.81 3.74 3.97
N VAL A 253 -28.99 2.77 4.88
CA VAL A 253 -30.11 2.75 5.83
C VAL A 253 -30.05 3.94 6.79
N ARG A 254 -28.85 4.33 7.24
CA ARG A 254 -28.67 5.52 8.10
C ARG A 254 -28.95 6.82 7.37
N ILE A 255 -28.46 6.97 6.14
CA ILE A 255 -28.70 8.15 5.31
C ILE A 255 -30.20 8.28 5.01
N THR A 256 -30.85 7.18 4.61
CA THR A 256 -32.30 7.15 4.34
C THR A 256 -33.11 7.48 5.59
N GLY A 257 -32.73 6.94 6.75
CA GLY A 257 -33.38 7.23 8.03
C GLY A 257 -33.26 8.70 8.45
N ASN A 258 -32.07 9.29 8.28
CA ASN A 258 -31.83 10.70 8.61
C ASN A 258 -32.57 11.66 7.65
N LEU A 259 -32.66 11.31 6.36
CA LEU A 259 -33.39 12.11 5.38
C LEU A 259 -34.90 12.10 5.66
N GLN A 260 -35.47 10.94 6.03
CA GLN A 260 -36.87 10.85 6.46
C GLN A 260 -37.14 11.66 7.73
N MET A 261 -36.21 11.64 8.69
CA MET A 261 -36.34 12.39 9.93
C MET A 261 -36.29 13.91 9.70
N GLN A 262 -35.45 14.40 8.77
CA GLN A 262 -35.45 15.81 8.35
C GLN A 262 -36.74 16.22 7.64
N THR A 263 -37.29 15.38 6.76
CA THR A 263 -38.58 15.70 6.10
C THR A 263 -39.75 15.75 7.09
N LEU A 264 -39.68 14.97 8.17
CA LEU A 264 -40.71 14.99 9.21
C LEU A 264 -40.62 16.26 10.06
N ASP A 265 -39.40 16.71 10.40
CA ASP A 265 -39.19 17.95 11.16
C ASP A 265 -39.57 19.20 10.35
N GLU A 266 -39.33 19.23 9.05
CA GLU A 266 -39.79 20.32 8.17
C GLU A 266 -41.33 20.35 8.03
N GLN A 267 -42.00 19.19 8.11
CA GLN A 267 -43.46 19.13 8.13
C GLN A 267 -44.06 19.58 9.47
N ILE A 268 -43.38 19.31 10.60
CA ILE A 268 -43.83 19.75 11.93
C ILE A 268 -43.56 21.25 12.13
N SER A 269 -42.50 21.80 11.51
CA SER A 269 -42.18 23.23 11.58
C SER A 269 -43.18 24.15 10.85
N MET A 270 -44.12 23.61 10.04
CA MET A 270 -45.21 24.38 9.44
C MET A 270 -46.54 24.30 10.21
N SER A 271 -46.64 23.54 11.31
CA SER A 271 -47.86 23.50 12.12
C SER A 271 -47.68 24.19 13.47
N HIS A 272 -48.34 25.34 13.58
CA HIS A 272 -48.87 25.93 14.82
C HIS A 272 -47.87 26.45 15.86
N VAL A 273 -47.69 27.77 15.81
CA VAL A 273 -47.52 28.59 17.01
C VAL A 273 -48.79 28.42 17.87
N ILE A 274 -48.67 27.69 18.98
CA ILE A 274 -49.47 27.91 20.17
C ILE A 274 -48.47 28.00 21.31
N ASP A 275 -48.42 29.19 21.91
CA ASP A 275 -47.70 29.47 23.14
C ASP A 275 -48.20 28.53 24.24
N ASP A 276 -47.36 27.58 24.66
CA ASP A 276 -47.50 27.03 25.99
C ASP A 276 -46.13 26.82 26.65
N ILE A 277 -45.92 27.66 27.65
CA ILE A 277 -44.71 27.77 28.45
C ILE A 277 -44.73 26.62 29.46
N SER A 278 -44.08 25.51 29.14
CA SER A 278 -43.75 24.48 30.14
C SER A 278 -42.23 24.44 30.37
N ASN A 279 -41.82 25.16 31.41
CA ASN A 279 -40.47 25.16 31.97
C ASN A 279 -40.09 23.79 32.54
N THR A 280 -39.46 22.93 31.74
CA THR A 280 -38.62 21.83 32.23
C THR A 280 -37.18 22.13 31.84
N GLY A 281 -36.58 23.04 32.61
CA GLY A 281 -35.17 23.41 32.51
C GLY A 281 -34.25 22.25 32.88
N ILE A 282 -34.05 21.31 31.96
CA ILE A 282 -32.87 20.46 31.96
C ILE A 282 -31.72 21.37 31.57
N SER A 283 -31.08 21.94 32.59
CA SER A 283 -29.92 22.82 32.45
C SER A 283 -28.87 22.16 31.56
N ILE A 284 -28.68 22.74 30.38
CA ILE A 284 -27.63 22.42 29.39
C ILE A 284 -26.24 22.32 30.07
N GLY A 285 -26.05 22.98 31.23
CA GLY A 285 -24.84 22.87 32.04
C GLY A 285 -24.51 21.45 32.53
N THR A 286 -25.49 20.57 32.71
CA THR A 286 -25.24 19.19 33.16
C THR A 286 -24.55 18.32 32.11
N ILE A 287 -24.78 18.59 30.82
CA ILE A 287 -24.14 17.87 29.71
C ILE A 287 -22.66 18.29 29.57
N TYR A 288 -22.33 19.56 29.77
CA TYR A 288 -20.94 20.02 29.70
C TYR A 288 -20.07 19.49 30.84
N ILE A 289 -20.65 19.32 32.04
CA ILE A 289 -19.93 18.76 33.19
C ILE A 289 -19.60 17.29 32.96
N SER A 290 -20.52 16.49 32.42
CA SER A 290 -20.27 15.06 32.16
C SER A 290 -19.21 14.86 31.07
N PHE A 291 -19.23 15.66 30.01
CA PHE A 291 -18.19 15.63 28.97
C PHE A 291 -16.81 16.04 29.50
N SER A 292 -16.74 17.02 30.40
CA SER A 292 -15.48 17.47 30.99
C SER A 292 -14.83 16.37 31.84
N ILE A 293 -15.62 15.60 32.58
CA ILE A 293 -15.14 14.46 33.39
C ILE A 293 -14.57 13.35 32.50
N LEU A 294 -15.22 13.06 31.36
CA LEU A 294 -14.74 12.05 30.42
C LEU A 294 -13.41 12.42 29.76
N ILE A 295 -13.19 13.70 29.44
CA ILE A 295 -11.92 14.17 28.88
C ILE A 295 -10.78 14.03 29.90
N ILE A 296 -11.02 14.41 31.16
CA ILE A 296 -10.00 14.32 32.23
C ILE A 296 -9.62 12.86 32.51
N THR A 297 -10.60 11.97 32.60
CA THR A 297 -10.35 10.52 32.81
C THR A 297 -9.56 9.92 31.66
N PHE A 298 -9.85 10.28 30.40
CA PHE A 298 -9.11 9.80 29.23
C PHE A 298 -7.63 10.25 29.24
N ILE A 299 -7.36 11.50 29.62
CA ILE A 299 -5.99 12.03 29.74
C ILE A 299 -5.21 11.28 30.83
N LEU A 300 -5.84 11.02 31.99
CA LEU A 300 -5.22 10.27 33.09
C LEU A 300 -4.87 8.84 32.68
N VAL A 301 -5.79 8.12 32.03
CA VAL A 301 -5.56 6.75 31.54
C VAL A 301 -4.40 6.71 30.52
N ARG A 302 -4.33 7.70 29.62
CA ARG A 302 -3.24 7.79 28.63
C ARG A 302 -1.88 8.02 29.30
N LYS A 303 -1.84 8.83 30.36
CA LYS A 303 -0.60 9.07 31.13
C LYS A 303 -0.18 7.82 31.89
N LEU A 304 -1.12 7.12 32.53
CA LEU A 304 -0.86 5.85 33.23
C LEU A 304 -0.31 4.77 32.28
N ARG A 305 -0.91 4.61 31.09
CA ARG A 305 -0.42 3.68 30.06
C ARG A 305 1.01 3.99 29.62
N ARG A 306 1.37 5.28 29.47
CA ARG A 306 2.74 5.69 29.13
C ARG A 306 3.73 5.36 30.24
N VAL A 307 3.36 5.53 31.51
CA VAL A 307 4.22 5.19 32.66
C VAL A 307 4.41 3.67 32.76
N LEU A 308 3.34 2.89 32.66
CA LEU A 308 3.40 1.41 32.66
C LEU A 308 4.26 0.89 31.50
N LYS A 309 4.13 1.46 30.30
CA LYS A 309 4.94 1.06 29.13
C LYS A 309 6.43 1.43 29.27
N LYS A 310 6.74 2.54 29.96
CA LYS A 310 8.13 2.92 30.29
C LYS A 310 8.76 1.98 31.31
N ASN A 311 8.00 1.54 32.33
CA ASN A 311 8.50 0.61 33.34
C ASN A 311 8.73 -0.80 32.76
N LYS A 312 7.87 -1.26 31.83
CA LYS A 312 8.08 -2.55 31.14
C LYS A 312 9.40 -2.61 30.36
N LYS A 313 9.87 -1.49 29.78
CA LYS A 313 11.16 -1.45 29.08
C LYS A 313 12.38 -1.53 29.99
N LYS A 314 12.27 -1.09 31.25
CA LYS A 314 13.40 -1.12 32.22
C LYS A 314 13.50 -2.44 32.99
N ASN A 315 12.42 -3.24 33.06
CA ASN A 315 12.38 -4.50 33.82
C ASN A 315 12.41 -5.76 32.94
N LEU A 316 12.77 -5.65 31.66
CA LEU A 316 12.93 -6.82 30.78
C LEU A 316 14.06 -7.77 31.21
N GLY A 317 15.01 -7.30 32.03
CA GLY A 317 16.11 -8.12 32.54
C GLY A 317 15.79 -9.05 33.71
N LEU A 318 14.53 -9.10 34.19
CA LEU A 318 14.14 -9.94 35.34
C LEU A 318 13.25 -11.14 34.97
N MET A 319 12.71 -11.21 33.75
CA MET A 319 11.90 -12.36 33.31
C MET A 319 12.68 -13.43 32.52
N ASP A 320 13.87 -13.12 32.01
CA ASP A 320 14.65 -14.07 31.20
C ASP A 320 15.55 -15.02 32.02
N THR A 321 15.51 -14.98 33.36
CA THR A 321 16.37 -15.82 34.21
C THR A 321 15.75 -17.12 34.72
N PHE A 322 14.54 -17.49 34.30
CA PHE A 322 13.85 -18.68 34.83
C PHE A 322 13.67 -19.85 33.85
N ASP A 323 14.01 -19.71 32.56
CA ASP A 323 13.80 -20.78 31.55
C ASP A 323 15.10 -21.26 30.87
N PHE A 324 16.22 -21.31 31.59
CA PHE A 324 17.41 -22.05 31.10
C PHE A 324 17.33 -23.53 31.52
N GLU A 325 16.70 -24.33 30.67
CA GLU A 325 16.77 -25.79 30.73
C GLU A 325 18.16 -26.22 30.22
N TYR A 326 19.06 -26.58 31.14
CA TYR A 326 20.36 -27.16 30.80
C TYR A 326 20.15 -28.52 30.12
N LYS A 327 20.22 -28.55 28.78
CA LYS A 327 20.44 -29.80 28.05
C LYS A 327 21.84 -30.30 28.33
N ASN A 328 21.95 -31.30 29.19
CA ASN A 328 23.14 -32.13 29.35
C ASN A 328 23.54 -32.69 27.98
N SER A 329 24.56 -32.10 27.36
CA SER A 329 25.27 -32.70 26.23
C SER A 329 26.16 -33.82 26.76
N LEU A 330 25.61 -35.02 26.91
CA LEU A 330 26.39 -36.25 26.80
C LEU A 330 26.66 -36.46 25.31
N ASP A 331 27.69 -35.78 24.81
CA ASP A 331 28.22 -36.02 23.47
C ASP A 331 29.14 -37.25 23.56
N ASP A 332 28.71 -38.31 22.88
CA ASP A 332 29.13 -39.70 23.00
C ASP A 332 30.48 -39.97 22.28
N MET A 333 31.42 -39.03 22.35
CA MET A 333 32.60 -38.97 21.49
C MET A 333 33.90 -39.51 22.11
N TYR A 334 33.80 -40.49 23.02
CA TYR A 334 34.98 -41.23 23.50
C TYR A 334 34.74 -42.73 23.54
N LYS A 335 35.11 -43.40 22.45
CA LYS A 335 35.23 -44.86 22.37
C LYS A 335 36.60 -45.26 22.92
N ILE A 336 36.66 -45.61 24.21
CA ILE A 336 37.86 -46.19 24.83
C ILE A 336 37.97 -47.64 24.35
N ALA A 337 39.03 -47.96 23.64
CA ALA A 337 39.42 -49.34 23.33
C ALA A 337 40.42 -49.82 24.40
N TYR A 338 40.13 -50.93 25.06
CA TYR A 338 41.10 -51.66 25.87
C TYR A 338 41.84 -52.65 24.97
N SER A 339 43.17 -52.57 24.99
CA SER A 339 44.10 -53.60 24.49
C SER A 339 44.40 -54.62 25.58
#